data_AF-A0A9N9Q8A2-F1
#
_entry.id   AF-A0A9N9Q8A2-F1
#
_cell.length_a   1.000
_cell.length_b   1.000
_cell.length_c   1.000
_cell.angle_alpha   90.00
_cell.angle_beta   90.00
_cell.angle_gamma   90.00
#
_symmetry.space_group_name_H-M   'P 1'
#
loop_
_entity.id
_entity.type
_entity.pdbx_description
1 polymer ?
#
loop_
_entity_poly.entity_id
_entity_poly.type
_entity_poly.pdbx_seq_one_letter_code
_entity_poly.pdbx_strand_id
1 'polypeptide(L)'
;MENEREARNVEELLHKNKVLIPGIPKNCLLMQVRRGSTITLLLKYALNKFPDSKSVIWTGVGTSVGKAITCAEIMKKEYKNSLHQITKICYQKVDESCRDPLSLALDESNVKRKIPMILIYLSSEKLKEQELGYQAPGEVKIYKGPNKSNILNNHNRNRNNKQNKTLKYDERNGNM
;
A
#
# COMPACT_ATOMS: atom_id res chain seq x y z
N MET A 1 32.01 -5.60 26.14
CA MET A 1 32.21 -5.73 24.68
C MET A 1 30.88 -6.18 24.10
N GLU A 2 30.18 -5.30 23.39
CA GLU A 2 28.90 -5.62 22.74
C GLU A 2 29.16 -6.54 21.54
N ASN A 3 28.44 -7.67 21.50
CA ASN A 3 28.57 -8.67 20.44
C ASN A 3 27.70 -8.25 19.24
N GLU A 4 28.34 -7.82 18.15
CA GLU A 4 27.67 -7.60 16.87
C GLU A 4 27.37 -8.94 16.20
N ARG A 5 26.08 -9.28 16.09
CA ARG A 5 25.59 -10.40 15.27
C ARG A 5 25.53 -9.94 13.81
N GLU A 6 26.47 -10.35 12.97
CA GLU A 6 26.45 -10.02 11.54
C GLU A 6 25.45 -10.93 10.79
N ALA A 7 24.19 -10.49 10.71
CA ALA A 7 23.17 -11.15 9.89
C ALA A 7 23.34 -10.72 8.42
N ARG A 8 23.55 -11.69 7.51
CA ARG A 8 23.59 -11.42 6.06
C ARG A 8 22.27 -11.84 5.42
N ASN A 9 21.56 -10.87 4.84
CA ASN A 9 20.29 -11.11 4.16
C ASN A 9 20.55 -11.45 2.69
N VAL A 10 20.18 -12.65 2.25
CA VAL A 10 20.19 -13.03 0.83
C VAL A 10 18.76 -12.91 0.29
N GLU A 11 18.47 -11.80 -0.40
CA GLU A 11 17.18 -11.59 -1.06
C GLU A 11 17.14 -12.31 -2.42
N GLU A 12 16.13 -13.16 -2.65
CA GLU A 12 15.92 -13.76 -3.98
C GLU A 12 15.61 -12.66 -5.01
N LEU A 13 16.42 -12.55 -6.06
CA LEU A 13 16.18 -11.57 -7.13
C LEU A 13 14.87 -11.88 -7.87
N LEU A 14 13.96 -10.91 -7.90
CA LEU A 14 12.75 -10.99 -8.71
C LEU A 14 13.11 -10.88 -10.20
N HIS A 15 13.10 -12.03 -10.88
CA HIS A 15 13.25 -12.08 -12.33
C HIS A 15 11.91 -11.77 -13.01
N LYS A 16 11.93 -11.08 -14.16
CA LYS A 16 10.71 -10.76 -14.95
C LYS A 16 9.81 -11.98 -15.19
N ASN A 17 10.41 -13.15 -15.36
CA ASN A 17 9.71 -14.43 -15.60
C ASN A 17 9.00 -14.99 -14.36
N LYS A 18 9.29 -14.50 -13.15
CA LYS A 18 8.66 -14.91 -11.89
C LYS A 18 7.55 -13.96 -11.45
N VAL A 19 7.25 -12.93 -12.26
CA VAL A 19 6.20 -11.97 -11.93
C VAL A 19 4.83 -12.64 -12.05
N LEU A 20 4.06 -12.58 -10.96
CA LEU A 20 2.78 -13.27 -10.74
C LEU A 20 1.59 -12.75 -11.58
N ILE A 21 1.85 -12.01 -12.68
CA ILE A 21 0.80 -11.52 -13.58
C ILE A 21 0.91 -12.30 -14.91
N PRO A 22 -0.08 -13.13 -15.25
CA PRO A 22 -0.11 -13.81 -16.53
C PRO A 22 -0.35 -12.81 -17.67
N GLY A 23 0.39 -12.93 -18.78
CA GLY A 23 0.19 -12.12 -19.98
C GLY A 23 0.89 -10.76 -20.00
N ILE A 24 1.99 -10.59 -19.25
CA ILE A 24 2.81 -9.37 -19.32
C ILE A 24 3.48 -9.26 -20.71
N PRO A 25 3.43 -8.09 -21.37
CA PRO A 25 4.09 -7.88 -22.65
C PRO A 25 5.63 -7.87 -22.49
N LYS A 26 6.35 -8.37 -23.51
CA LYS A 26 7.82 -8.54 -23.46
C LYS A 26 8.59 -7.23 -23.23
N ASN A 27 8.04 -6.11 -23.69
CA ASN A 27 8.62 -4.77 -23.55
C ASN A 27 8.28 -4.10 -22.20
N CYS A 28 7.63 -4.80 -21.26
CA CYS A 28 7.25 -4.24 -19.97
C CYS A 28 8.46 -3.81 -19.12
N LEU A 29 8.37 -2.60 -18.56
CA LEU A 29 9.37 -2.04 -17.66
C LEU A 29 9.18 -2.62 -16.24
N LEU A 30 10.22 -3.24 -15.68
CA LEU A 30 10.19 -3.72 -14.28
C LEU A 30 11.01 -2.77 -13.40
N MET A 31 10.33 -2.11 -12.47
CA MET A 31 10.91 -1.16 -11.52
C MET A 31 10.88 -1.75 -10.11
N GLN A 32 12.06 -2.15 -9.62
CA GLN A 32 12.22 -2.67 -8.26
C GLN A 32 12.58 -1.54 -7.30
N VAL A 33 11.67 -1.26 -6.36
CA VAL A 33 11.86 -0.26 -5.34
C VAL A 33 12.49 -0.93 -4.12
N ARG A 34 13.70 -0.49 -3.76
CA ARG A 34 14.43 -0.95 -2.58
C ARG A 34 14.46 0.13 -1.51
N ARG A 35 14.93 -0.22 -0.30
CA ARG A 35 15.08 0.73 0.82
C ARG A 35 15.91 1.95 0.42
N GLY A 36 17.03 1.75 -0.26
CA GLY A 36 17.93 2.82 -0.73
C GLY A 36 17.46 3.57 -1.98
N SER A 37 16.36 3.15 -2.61
CA SER A 37 15.88 3.83 -3.83
C SER A 37 15.31 5.20 -3.51
N THR A 38 15.62 6.18 -4.36
CA THR A 38 15.05 7.53 -4.32
C THR A 38 13.86 7.61 -5.28
N ILE A 39 12.73 8.13 -4.80
CA ILE A 39 11.48 8.22 -5.58
C ILE A 39 11.70 9.04 -6.85
N THR A 40 12.38 10.18 -6.74
CA THR A 40 12.65 11.10 -7.85
C THR A 40 13.44 10.44 -8.99
N LEU A 41 14.47 9.65 -8.66
CA LEU A 41 15.28 8.98 -9.68
C LEU A 41 14.48 7.88 -10.38
N LEU A 42 13.74 7.08 -9.61
CA LEU A 42 12.90 6.01 -10.13
C LEU A 42 11.84 6.55 -11.08
N LEU A 43 11.15 7.63 -10.68
CA LEU A 43 10.13 8.27 -11.50
C LEU A 43 10.72 8.88 -12.77
N LYS A 44 11.83 9.63 -12.66
CA LYS A 44 12.50 10.21 -13.83
C LYS A 44 12.84 9.14 -14.86
N TYR A 45 13.40 8.02 -14.41
CA TYR A 45 13.71 6.90 -15.31
C TYR A 45 12.44 6.25 -15.89
N ALA A 46 11.45 5.96 -15.05
CA ALA A 46 10.22 5.31 -15.48
C ALA A 46 9.44 6.16 -16.48
N LEU A 47 9.23 7.45 -16.21
CA LEU A 47 8.53 8.37 -17.11
C LEU A 47 9.24 8.52 -18.46
N ASN A 48 10.57 8.53 -18.49
CA ASN A 48 11.32 8.59 -19.74
C ASN A 48 11.21 7.30 -20.56
N LYS A 49 11.09 6.13 -19.91
CA LYS A 49 11.02 4.81 -20.58
C LYS A 49 9.61 4.31 -20.83
N PHE A 50 8.61 4.91 -20.19
CA PHE A 50 7.23 4.48 -20.31
C PHE A 50 6.63 4.65 -21.72
N PRO A 51 6.92 5.73 -22.49
CA PRO A 51 6.42 5.86 -23.86
C PRO A 51 6.78 4.68 -24.77
N ASP A 52 7.98 4.12 -24.60
CA ASP A 52 8.47 2.97 -25.39
C ASP A 52 7.87 1.63 -24.93
N SER A 53 7.74 1.46 -23.61
CA SER A 53 7.29 0.20 -22.99
C SER A 53 5.77 0.07 -22.89
N LYS A 54 5.04 1.20 -22.84
CA LYS A 54 3.59 1.34 -22.63
C LYS A 54 3.03 0.66 -21.38
N SER A 55 3.91 0.10 -20.55
CA SER A 55 3.56 -0.71 -19.40
C SER A 55 4.72 -0.78 -18.41
N VAL A 56 4.41 -0.71 -17.13
CA VAL A 56 5.40 -0.75 -16.05
C VAL A 56 4.89 -1.55 -14.86
N ILE A 57 5.80 -2.23 -14.18
CA ILE A 57 5.54 -2.98 -12.96
C ILE A 57 6.39 -2.36 -11.85
N TRP A 58 5.73 -1.83 -10.83
CA TRP A 58 6.35 -1.37 -9.60
C TRP A 58 6.30 -2.48 -8.57
N THR A 59 7.47 -2.90 -8.08
CA THR A 59 7.56 -3.87 -6.98
C THR A 59 8.19 -3.22 -5.76
N GLY A 60 7.59 -3.42 -4.58
CA GLY A 60 8.14 -2.98 -3.31
C GLY A 60 8.02 -4.07 -2.26
N VAL A 61 9.04 -4.20 -1.42
CA VAL A 61 9.17 -5.26 -0.42
C VAL A 61 9.41 -4.65 0.96
N GLY A 62 8.67 -5.13 1.96
CA GLY A 62 8.78 -4.67 3.35
C GLY A 62 8.63 -3.14 3.45
N THR A 63 9.68 -2.47 3.94
CA THR A 63 9.67 -1.01 4.15
C THR A 63 9.61 -0.18 2.87
N SER A 64 9.85 -0.79 1.69
CA SER A 64 9.81 -0.09 0.40
C SER A 64 8.43 -0.15 -0.28
N VAL A 65 7.47 -0.88 0.29
CA VAL A 65 6.09 -0.98 -0.21
C VAL A 65 5.46 0.42 -0.36
N GLY A 66 5.60 1.27 0.66
CA GLY A 66 5.07 2.64 0.61
C GLY A 66 5.67 3.46 -0.55
N LYS A 67 6.98 3.37 -0.76
CA LYS A 67 7.66 4.05 -1.88
C LYS A 67 7.15 3.55 -3.24
N ALA A 68 6.93 2.25 -3.40
CA ALA A 68 6.41 1.68 -4.64
C ALA A 68 4.99 2.17 -4.95
N ILE A 69 4.13 2.26 -3.94
CA ILE A 69 2.79 2.85 -4.07
C ILE A 69 2.91 4.32 -4.47
N THR A 70 3.76 5.11 -3.79
CA THR A 70 3.96 6.52 -4.13
C THR A 70 4.42 6.71 -5.58
N CYS A 71 5.37 5.90 -6.06
CA CYS A 71 5.82 5.96 -7.45
C CYS A 71 4.67 5.66 -8.42
N ALA A 72 3.87 4.63 -8.16
CA ALA A 72 2.72 4.29 -9.00
C ALA A 72 1.66 5.41 -9.02
N GLU A 73 1.35 6.00 -7.86
CA GLU A 73 0.37 7.09 -7.76
C GLU A 73 0.83 8.38 -8.46
N ILE A 74 2.11 8.75 -8.32
CA ILE A 74 2.66 9.89 -9.04
C ILE A 74 2.60 9.63 -10.56
N MET A 75 2.99 8.43 -10.99
CA MET A 75 2.96 8.08 -12.41
C MET A 75 1.54 8.15 -12.99
N LYS A 76 0.51 7.66 -12.28
CA LYS A 76 -0.89 7.82 -12.71
C LYS A 76 -1.27 9.28 -12.90
N LYS A 77 -0.85 10.17 -11.99
CA LYS A 77 -1.12 11.61 -12.10
C LYS A 77 -0.45 12.24 -13.33
N GLU A 78 0.80 11.90 -13.62
CA GLU A 78 1.51 12.37 -14.81
C GLU A 78 0.79 11.97 -16.11
N TYR A 79 0.20 10.77 -16.13
CA TYR A 79 -0.61 10.28 -17.27
C TYR A 79 -2.11 10.59 -17.13
N LYS A 80 -2.48 11.66 -16.40
CA LYS A 80 -3.87 12.15 -16.26
C LYS A 80 -4.88 11.07 -15.83
N ASN A 81 -4.44 10.09 -15.03
CA ASN A 81 -5.21 8.93 -14.58
C ASN A 81 -5.79 8.06 -15.71
N SER A 82 -5.14 8.03 -16.88
CA SER A 82 -5.54 7.23 -18.04
C SER A 82 -5.04 5.77 -18.02
N LEU A 83 -4.21 5.41 -17.05
CA LEU A 83 -3.58 4.08 -16.98
C LEU A 83 -4.49 3.05 -16.29
N HIS A 84 -4.54 1.86 -16.86
CA HIS A 84 -5.14 0.69 -16.23
C HIS A 84 -4.19 0.14 -15.17
N GLN A 85 -4.73 -0.28 -14.02
CA GLN A 85 -3.93 -0.80 -12.92
C GLN A 85 -4.37 -2.21 -12.54
N ILE A 86 -3.40 -3.07 -12.23
CA ILE A 86 -3.62 -4.34 -11.52
C ILE A 86 -2.67 -4.37 -10.32
N THR A 87 -3.21 -4.53 -9.11
CA THR A 87 -2.42 -4.65 -7.89
C THR A 87 -2.49 -6.06 -7.33
N LYS A 88 -1.33 -6.67 -7.08
CA LYS A 88 -1.20 -7.95 -6.37
C LYS A 88 -0.39 -7.77 -5.10
N ILE A 89 -0.81 -8.45 -4.03
CA ILE A 89 -0.09 -8.50 -2.76
C ILE A 89 0.39 -9.93 -2.58
N CYS A 90 1.67 -10.09 -2.25
CA CYS A 90 2.30 -11.40 -2.07
C CYS A 90 3.35 -11.35 -0.96
N TYR A 91 4.00 -12.48 -0.71
CA TYR A 91 5.13 -12.56 0.22
C TYR A 91 6.39 -12.96 -0.54
N GLN A 92 7.49 -12.25 -0.29
CA GLN A 92 8.82 -12.71 -0.65
C GLN A 92 9.36 -13.62 0.45
N LYS A 93 9.96 -14.75 0.06
CA LYS A 93 10.75 -15.57 0.99
C LYS A 93 12.16 -14.99 1.04
N VAL A 94 12.65 -14.72 2.23
CA VAL A 94 14.04 -14.33 2.48
C VAL A 94 14.66 -15.38 3.40
N ASP A 95 15.78 -15.92 2.96
CA ASP A 95 16.59 -16.84 3.75
C ASP A 95 17.67 -15.99 4.43
N GLU A 96 17.58 -15.85 5.75
CA GLU A 96 18.60 -15.18 6.55
C GLU A 96 19.54 -16.23 7.12
N SER A 97 20.81 -16.18 6.72
CA SER A 97 21.85 -17.00 7.34
C SER A 97 22.36 -16.28 8.58
N CYS A 98 22.02 -16.82 9.75
CA CYS A 98 22.57 -16.36 11.03
C CYS A 98 23.83 -17.19 11.33
N ARG A 99 25.00 -16.56 11.29
CA ARG A 99 26.22 -17.18 11.83
C ARG A 99 26.46 -16.62 13.23
N ASP A 100 26.44 -17.50 14.23
CA ASP A 100 26.85 -17.15 15.59
C ASP A 100 28.39 -17.10 15.65
N PRO A 101 29.01 -15.95 16.01
CA PRO A 101 30.48 -15.83 16.03
C PRO A 101 31.18 -16.74 17.04
N LEU A 102 30.45 -17.24 18.04
CA LEU A 102 30.97 -18.04 19.16
C LEU A 102 30.96 -19.56 18.88
N SER A 103 30.31 -20.01 17.83
CA SER A 103 30.18 -21.43 17.51
C SER A 103 30.97 -21.77 16.26
N LEU A 104 32.27 -22.03 16.42
CA LEU A 104 33.15 -22.60 15.39
C LEU A 104 32.70 -24.00 14.90
N ALA A 105 31.61 -24.55 15.45
CA ALA A 105 31.11 -25.90 15.18
C ALA A 105 29.56 -26.05 15.22
N LEU A 106 28.77 -24.99 14.99
CA LEU A 106 27.30 -25.13 14.86
C LEU A 106 26.82 -24.83 13.44
N ASP A 107 25.84 -25.65 13.03
CA ASP A 107 25.17 -25.64 11.72
C ASP A 107 24.56 -24.27 11.41
N GLU A 108 24.73 -23.80 10.17
CA GLU A 108 24.13 -22.55 9.71
C GLU A 108 22.59 -22.65 9.80
N SER A 109 21.99 -21.97 10.78
CA SER A 109 20.54 -21.95 10.91
C SER A 109 19.94 -20.96 9.92
N ASN A 110 19.34 -21.47 8.85
CA ASN A 110 18.61 -20.68 7.85
C ASN A 110 17.21 -20.35 8.36
N VAL A 111 17.01 -19.12 8.85
CA VAL A 111 15.68 -18.66 9.25
C VAL A 111 14.94 -18.13 8.02
N LYS A 112 13.89 -18.84 7.59
CA LYS A 112 13.05 -18.43 6.46
C LYS A 112 11.98 -17.43 6.92
N ARG A 113 12.09 -16.18 6.48
CA ARG A 113 11.08 -15.15 6.77
C ARG A 113 10.24 -14.83 5.54
N LYS A 114 8.95 -14.54 5.76
CA LYS A 114 8.03 -14.05 4.72
C LYS A 114 7.88 -12.54 4.86
N ILE A 115 8.37 -11.79 3.89
CA ILE A 115 8.27 -10.33 3.88
C ILE A 115 7.13 -9.91 2.94
N PRO A 116 6.21 -9.03 3.36
CA PRO A 116 5.15 -8.55 2.49
C PRO A 116 5.73 -7.83 1.27
N MET A 117 5.17 -8.11 0.11
CA MET A 117 5.51 -7.51 -1.17
C MET A 117 4.23 -7.00 -1.84
N ILE A 118 4.34 -5.84 -2.47
CA ILE A 118 3.33 -5.32 -3.38
C ILE A 118 3.86 -5.32 -4.80
N LEU A 119 2.97 -5.60 -5.74
CA LEU A 119 3.21 -5.51 -7.16
C LEU A 119 2.09 -4.70 -7.80
N ILE A 120 2.44 -3.59 -8.44
CA ILE A 120 1.49 -2.70 -9.11
C ILE A 120 1.87 -2.66 -10.58
N TYR A 121 1.02 -3.23 -11.42
CA TYR A 121 1.14 -3.17 -12.87
C TYR A 121 0.30 -2.02 -13.40
N LEU A 122 0.93 -1.13 -14.17
CA LEU A 122 0.28 -0.03 -14.88
C LEU A 122 0.45 -0.26 -16.38
N SER A 123 -0.63 -0.09 -17.14
CA SER A 123 -0.62 -0.22 -18.60
C SER A 123 -1.45 0.88 -19.25
N SER A 124 -0.98 1.37 -20.39
CA SER A 124 -1.76 2.25 -21.26
C SER A 124 -2.82 1.48 -22.06
N GLU A 125 -2.65 0.16 -22.21
CA GLU A 125 -3.58 -0.69 -22.95
C GLU A 125 -4.65 -1.27 -22.02
N LYS A 126 -5.80 -1.61 -22.60
CA LYS A 126 -6.94 -2.14 -21.84
C LYS A 126 -6.59 -3.50 -21.23
N LEU A 127 -6.72 -3.60 -19.92
CA LEU A 127 -6.53 -4.85 -19.18
C LEU A 127 -7.85 -5.60 -18.97
N LYS A 128 -7.76 -6.88 -18.59
CA LYS A 128 -8.93 -7.71 -18.27
C LYS A 128 -9.58 -7.22 -16.99
N GLU A 129 -10.80 -6.71 -17.10
CA GLU A 129 -11.53 -6.10 -15.98
C GLU A 129 -11.92 -7.12 -14.91
N GLN A 130 -11.96 -8.41 -15.26
CA GLN A 130 -12.29 -9.52 -14.35
C GLN A 130 -11.11 -9.97 -13.49
N GLU A 131 -9.89 -9.47 -13.75
CA GLU A 131 -8.71 -9.84 -12.95
C GLU A 131 -8.82 -9.24 -11.54
N LEU A 132 -8.51 -10.03 -10.51
CA LEU A 132 -8.47 -9.55 -9.15
C LEU A 132 -7.45 -8.43 -8.97
N GLY A 133 -7.86 -7.36 -8.28
CA GLY A 133 -7.03 -6.19 -8.07
C GLY A 133 -6.97 -5.23 -9.26
N TYR A 134 -7.81 -5.46 -10.29
CA TYR A 134 -7.99 -4.50 -11.38
C TYR A 134 -8.62 -3.20 -10.88
N GLN A 135 -8.09 -2.09 -11.36
CA GLN A 135 -8.62 -0.74 -11.16
C GLN A 135 -8.65 -0.02 -12.51
N ALA A 136 -9.84 0.43 -12.89
CA ALA A 136 -10.05 1.15 -14.14
C ALA A 136 -9.41 2.55 -14.11
N PRO A 137 -8.96 3.07 -15.27
CA PRO A 137 -8.62 4.47 -15.44
C PRO A 137 -9.83 5.34 -15.08
N GLY A 138 -9.60 6.49 -14.45
CA GLY A 138 -10.70 7.40 -14.13
C GLY A 138 -10.40 8.42 -13.05
N GLU A 139 -11.42 9.20 -12.74
CA GLU A 139 -11.32 10.31 -11.80
C GLU A 139 -11.15 9.84 -10.36
N VAL A 140 -10.29 10.54 -9.63
CA VAL A 140 -10.07 10.34 -8.20
C VAL A 140 -11.33 10.78 -7.45
N LYS A 141 -12.11 9.81 -6.98
CA LYS A 141 -13.26 10.09 -6.11
C LYS A 141 -12.76 10.42 -4.70
N ILE A 142 -12.88 11.69 -4.30
CA ILE A 142 -12.60 12.10 -2.92
C ILE A 142 -13.72 11.55 -2.03
N TYR A 143 -13.35 10.75 -1.03
CA TYR A 143 -14.29 10.27 -0.01
C TYR A 143 -14.78 11.47 0.81
N LYS A 144 -15.99 11.94 0.51
CA LYS A 144 -16.73 12.88 1.35
C LYS A 144 -17.37 12.02 2.45
N GLY A 145 -16.70 11.95 3.59
CA GLY A 145 -17.23 11.22 4.75
C GLY A 145 -18.63 11.70 5.16
N PRO A 146 -19.30 10.98 6.06
CA PRO A 146 -20.66 11.35 6.49
C PRO A 146 -20.68 12.79 7.01
N ASN A 147 -21.63 13.58 6.51
CA ASN A 147 -21.80 14.99 6.85
C ASN A 147 -21.86 15.17 8.38
N LYS A 148 -20.90 15.91 8.94
CA LYS A 148 -20.86 16.24 10.39
C LYS A 148 -22.05 17.09 10.86
N SER A 149 -22.90 17.61 9.96
CA SER A 149 -24.06 18.43 10.29
C SER A 149 -25.14 17.68 11.09
N ASN A 150 -25.18 16.35 11.07
CA ASN A 150 -26.14 15.58 11.85
C ASN A 150 -25.67 15.22 13.28
N ILE A 151 -24.38 15.40 13.60
CA ILE A 151 -23.84 15.03 14.92
C ILE A 151 -24.07 16.15 15.95
N LEU A 152 -24.01 17.42 15.53
CA LEU A 152 -24.23 18.57 16.42
C LEU A 152 -25.71 18.79 16.79
N ASN A 153 -26.65 18.44 15.90
CA ASN A 153 -28.09 18.65 16.14
C ASN A 153 -28.69 17.69 17.19
N ASN A 154 -28.06 16.54 17.44
CA ASN A 154 -28.53 15.60 18.46
C ASN A 154 -28.11 15.97 19.90
N HIS A 155 -27.05 16.76 20.07
CA HIS A 155 -26.67 17.21 21.42
C HIS A 155 -27.60 18.29 21.98
N ASN A 156 -28.19 19.14 21.13
CA ASN A 156 -29.15 20.16 21.58
C ASN A 156 -30.56 19.61 21.84
N ARG A 157 -31.00 18.55 21.14
CA ARG A 157 -32.30 17.90 21.43
C ARG A 157 -32.34 17.25 22.81
N ASN A 158 -31.23 16.67 23.28
CA ASN A 158 -31.17 16.02 24.59
C ASN A 158 -31.06 16.99 25.78
N ARG A 159 -30.62 18.23 25.57
CA ARG A 159 -30.65 19.28 26.62
C ARG A 159 -32.08 19.79 26.85
N ASN A 160 -32.83 20.08 25.78
CA ASN A 160 -34.18 20.62 25.90
C ASN A 160 -35.17 19.59 26.52
N ASN A 161 -34.98 18.30 26.26
CA ASN A 161 -35.80 17.26 26.87
C ASN A 161 -35.53 17.04 28.37
N LYS A 162 -34.35 17.43 28.89
CA LYS A 162 -34.05 17.36 30.33
C LYS A 162 -34.71 18.51 31.10
N GLN A 163 -34.71 19.73 30.56
CA GLN A 163 -35.40 20.88 31.17
C GLN A 163 -36.93 20.73 31.18
N ASN A 164 -37.52 20.17 30.11
CA ASN A 164 -38.98 19.95 30.05
C ASN A 164 -39.47 18.82 30.96
N LYS A 165 -38.59 17.93 31.42
CA LYS A 165 -38.92 16.88 32.41
C LYS A 165 -38.90 17.40 33.84
N THR A 166 -38.02 18.35 34.18
CA THR A 166 -38.00 18.99 35.50
C THR A 166 -39.18 19.95 35.70
N LEU A 167 -39.53 20.76 34.69
CA LEU A 167 -40.66 21.71 34.79
C LEU A 167 -42.03 21.01 34.97
N LYS A 168 -42.22 19.79 34.43
CA LYS A 168 -43.46 19.02 34.58
C LYS A 168 -43.62 18.29 35.92
N TYR A 169 -42.58 18.29 36.77
CA TYR A 169 -42.63 17.70 38.09
C TYR A 169 -43.04 18.72 39.16
N ASP A 170 -42.65 19.99 38.99
CA ASP A 170 -43.02 21.07 39.92
C ASP A 170 -44.48 21.52 39.77
N GLU A 171 -45.06 21.48 38.55
CA GLU A 171 -46.48 21.83 38.34
C GLU A 171 -47.47 20.81 38.93
N ARG A 172 -47.02 19.60 39.30
CA ARG A 172 -47.88 18.57 39.90
C ARG A 172 -47.89 18.57 41.43
N ASN A 173 -46.97 19.30 42.07
CA ASN A 173 -46.82 19.32 43.53
C ASN A 173 -47.13 20.69 44.17
N GLY A 174 -47.68 21.63 43.40
CA GLY A 174 -48.03 22.99 43.84
C GLY A 174 -49.52 23.20 44.11
N ASN A 175 -50.20 22.26 44.78
CA ASN A 175 -51.53 22.51 45.34
C ASN A 175 -51.60 21.91 46.75
N MET A 176 -51.17 22.71 47.72
CA MET A 176 -51.59 22.64 49.12
C MET A 176 -51.57 24.04 49.70
#